data_AF-A0A8S3IK01-F1
#
_entry.id   AF-A0A8S3IK01-F1
#
_cell.length_a   1.000
_cell.length_b   1.000
_cell.length_c   1.000
_cell.angle_alpha   90.00
_cell.angle_beta   90.00
_cell.angle_gamma   90.00
#
_symmetry.space_group_name_H-M   'P 1'
#
loop_
_entity.id
_entity.type
_entity.pdbx_description
1 polymer ?
#
loop_
_entity_poly.entity_id
_entity_poly.type
_entity_poly.pdbx_seq_one_letter_code
_entity_poly.pdbx_strand_id
1 'polypeptide(L)'
;MVGLSEPLESTLEWDYDPNDDAKLIFRWNITLTNGYCGILAFSNHDLDTNNLDVIIFGEDEKIYNAYTNENSSLFIVKNSVKLDFRVLNVVSARNRRKKEYSIGIIRPLDTCNRQQRNYIIDSGTTHLLTGSMAHDDFEKIKQGKSIMMNVERMNLILQRVQLLKSQVDSNPIPDEDPHLDFLNGNVLIPNVETTYWCTRFELPAKIMEKSHHIIRFDGIVSPQSDGVVHHMELFHCNVASDF
;
A
#
# COMPACT_ATOMS: atom_id res chain seq x y z
N MET A 1 -0.31 -4.33 -9.09
CA MET A 1 -1.61 -4.37 -8.41
C MET A 1 -1.42 -4.58 -6.92
N VAL A 2 -1.91 -3.68 -6.07
CA VAL A 2 -2.06 -3.97 -4.63
C VAL A 2 -3.55 -4.23 -4.38
N GLY A 3 -3.86 -5.43 -3.88
CA GLY A 3 -5.22 -5.81 -3.49
C GLY A 3 -5.56 -5.18 -2.14
N LEU A 4 -6.71 -4.52 -2.05
CA LEU A 4 -7.24 -3.92 -0.83
C LEU A 4 -8.59 -4.64 -0.57
N SER A 5 -8.67 -5.52 0.41
CA SER A 5 -9.91 -6.23 0.79
C SER A 5 -9.81 -6.72 2.22
N GLU A 6 -10.84 -6.91 3.04
CA GLU A 6 -12.28 -6.62 3.03
C GLU A 6 -12.58 -5.68 4.23
N PRO A 7 -13.71 -4.94 4.28
CA PRO A 7 -14.97 -5.17 3.55
C PRO A 7 -15.16 -4.37 2.25
N LEU A 8 -14.14 -3.62 1.79
CA LEU A 8 -14.17 -2.90 0.52
C LEU A 8 -13.37 -3.68 -0.54
N GLU A 9 -13.99 -4.09 -1.65
CA GLU A 9 -13.25 -4.63 -2.81
C GLU A 9 -12.63 -3.46 -3.58
N SER A 10 -11.34 -3.20 -3.35
CA SER A 10 -10.63 -2.09 -3.95
C SER A 10 -9.24 -2.52 -4.40
N THR A 11 -8.74 -1.99 -5.51
CA THR A 11 -7.35 -2.16 -5.91
C THR A 11 -6.79 -0.81 -6.33
N LEU A 12 -5.54 -0.58 -5.97
CA LEU A 12 -4.80 0.60 -6.40
C LEU A 12 -3.57 0.17 -7.18
N GLU A 13 -3.46 0.70 -8.38
CA GLU A 13 -2.25 0.66 -9.18
C GLU A 13 -1.77 2.07 -9.41
N TRP A 14 -0.46 2.24 -9.53
CA TRP A 14 0.11 3.53 -9.83
C TRP A 14 1.35 3.37 -10.68
N ASP A 15 1.63 4.42 -11.44
CA ASP A 15 2.83 4.57 -12.24
C ASP A 15 3.16 6.07 -12.34
N TYR A 16 4.37 6.40 -12.77
CA TYR A 16 4.71 7.78 -13.09
C TYR A 16 3.88 8.29 -14.28
N ASP A 17 3.58 9.59 -14.31
CA ASP A 17 3.02 10.18 -15.53
C ASP A 17 4.08 10.13 -16.63
N PRO A 18 3.77 9.57 -17.82
CA PRO A 18 4.74 9.42 -18.89
C PRO A 18 5.26 10.75 -19.43
N ASN A 19 4.62 11.87 -19.11
CA ASN A 19 5.02 13.21 -19.54
C ASN A 19 5.60 14.07 -18.41
N ASP A 20 5.52 13.63 -17.16
CA ASP A 20 5.90 14.42 -15.97
C ASP A 20 6.19 13.51 -14.76
N ASP A 21 7.46 13.23 -14.51
CA ASP A 21 7.91 12.38 -13.40
C ASP A 21 7.65 12.97 -12.00
N ALA A 22 7.26 14.25 -11.92
CA ALA A 22 6.76 14.87 -10.70
C ALA A 22 5.27 14.58 -10.45
N LYS A 23 4.66 13.65 -11.20
CA LYS A 23 3.27 13.19 -11.03
C LYS A 23 3.18 11.67 -11.05
N LEU A 24 2.20 11.16 -10.32
CA LEU A 24 1.75 9.77 -10.39
C LEU A 24 0.36 9.70 -11.01
N ILE A 25 0.13 8.65 -11.79
CA ILE A 25 -1.19 8.24 -12.27
C ILE A 25 -1.65 7.07 -11.41
N PHE A 26 -2.65 7.31 -10.58
CA PHE A 26 -3.36 6.26 -9.85
C PHE A 26 -4.48 5.69 -10.72
N ARG A 27 -4.56 4.36 -10.81
CA ARG A 27 -5.71 3.61 -11.30
C ARG A 27 -6.37 2.94 -10.12
N TRP A 28 -7.45 3.55 -9.64
CA TRP A 28 -8.22 3.07 -8.50
C TRP A 28 -9.44 2.32 -9.00
N ASN A 29 -9.46 1.01 -8.78
CA ASN A 29 -10.64 0.20 -9.01
C ASN A 29 -11.35 0.00 -7.68
N ILE A 30 -12.65 0.28 -7.63
CA ILE A 30 -13.41 0.23 -6.39
C ILE A 30 -14.83 -0.28 -6.65
N THR A 31 -15.29 -1.20 -5.82
CA THR A 31 -16.69 -1.64 -5.77
C THR A 31 -17.41 -0.91 -4.64
N LEU A 32 -18.39 -0.07 -4.99
CA LEU A 32 -19.20 0.67 -4.01
C LEU A 32 -20.63 0.14 -3.97
N THR A 33 -21.18 0.02 -2.76
CA THR A 33 -22.61 -0.17 -2.55
C THR A 33 -23.34 1.15 -2.82
N ASN A 34 -24.52 1.10 -3.45
CA ASN A 34 -25.35 2.30 -3.62
C ASN A 34 -25.61 2.97 -2.25
N GLY A 35 -25.53 4.29 -2.20
CA GLY A 35 -25.57 5.10 -0.99
C GLY A 35 -24.22 5.29 -0.30
N TYR A 36 -23.09 4.90 -0.93
CA TYR A 36 -21.75 5.04 -0.36
C TYR A 36 -20.78 5.73 -1.31
N CYS A 37 -19.86 6.49 -0.72
CA CYS A 37 -18.73 7.14 -1.37
C CYS A 37 -17.44 6.37 -1.05
N GLY A 38 -16.48 6.37 -1.98
CA GLY A 38 -15.16 5.80 -1.77
C GLY A 38 -14.22 6.77 -1.08
N ILE A 39 -13.35 6.27 -0.21
CA ILE A 39 -12.29 7.03 0.44
C ILE A 39 -10.94 6.44 0.04
N LEU A 40 -10.02 7.29 -0.40
CA LEU A 40 -8.59 7.01 -0.56
C LEU A 40 -7.82 8.11 0.16
N ALA A 41 -7.05 7.77 1.19
CA ALA A 41 -6.31 8.73 2.00
C ALA A 41 -4.83 8.36 2.13
N PHE A 42 -4.00 9.37 2.35
CA PHE A 42 -2.55 9.27 2.41
C PHE A 42 -2.04 9.80 3.76
N SER A 43 -1.10 9.06 4.35
CA SER A 43 -0.47 9.39 5.63
C SER A 43 0.98 8.89 5.70
N ASN A 44 1.74 9.45 6.63
CA ASN A 44 3.02 8.92 7.12
C ASN A 44 2.87 8.22 8.49
N HIS A 45 1.68 8.26 9.08
CA HIS A 45 1.33 7.60 10.33
C HIS A 45 0.47 6.36 10.05
N ASP A 46 0.34 5.47 11.05
CA ASP A 46 -0.41 4.21 10.95
C ASP A 46 -1.94 4.44 10.75
N LEU A 47 -2.81 3.70 11.45
CA LEU A 47 -4.26 3.92 11.42
C LEU A 47 -4.69 5.21 12.15
N ASP A 48 -3.78 6.17 12.33
CA ASP A 48 -4.12 7.50 12.81
C ASP A 48 -4.93 8.23 11.73
N THR A 49 -6.12 8.67 12.11
CA THR A 49 -7.04 9.40 11.22
C THR A 49 -6.87 10.91 11.30
N ASN A 50 -5.85 11.40 11.99
CA ASN A 50 -5.48 12.81 12.05
C ASN A 50 -4.65 13.23 10.83
N ASN A 51 -4.84 14.49 10.39
CA ASN A 51 -4.01 15.14 9.37
C ASN A 51 -3.85 14.34 8.05
N LEU A 52 -4.89 13.59 7.67
CA LEU A 52 -4.91 12.82 6.44
C LEU A 52 -5.16 13.73 5.24
N ASP A 53 -4.46 13.46 4.14
CA ASP A 53 -4.83 13.94 2.80
C ASP A 53 -5.83 12.96 2.20
N VAL A 54 -7.05 13.39 1.90
CA VAL A 54 -8.17 12.51 1.59
C VAL A 54 -8.75 12.83 0.22
N ILE A 55 -8.89 11.81 -0.62
CA ILE A 55 -9.66 11.85 -1.85
C ILE A 55 -10.96 11.08 -1.62
N ILE A 56 -12.09 11.75 -1.86
CA ILE A 56 -13.42 11.14 -1.77
C ILE A 56 -13.96 11.01 -3.19
N PHE A 57 -14.35 9.80 -3.59
CA PHE A 57 -15.12 9.57 -4.82
C PHE A 57 -16.61 9.49 -4.49
N GLY A 58 -17.36 10.48 -4.94
CA GLY A 58 -18.80 10.62 -4.69
C GLY A 58 -19.67 9.85 -5.67
N GLU A 59 -20.94 9.66 -5.33
CA GLU A 59 -21.93 9.03 -6.23
C GLU A 59 -22.24 9.84 -7.48
N ASP A 60 -21.90 11.13 -7.46
CA ASP A 60 -21.99 12.02 -8.62
C ASP A 60 -20.80 11.86 -9.58
N GLU A 61 -20.02 10.77 -9.41
CA GLU A 61 -18.89 10.36 -10.24
C GLU A 61 -17.79 11.43 -10.29
N LYS A 62 -17.65 12.19 -9.20
CA LYS A 62 -16.62 13.21 -9.01
C LYS A 62 -15.71 12.88 -7.86
N ILE A 63 -14.47 13.36 -7.94
CA ILE A 63 -13.56 13.36 -6.80
C ILE A 63 -13.61 14.69 -6.05
N TYR A 64 -13.39 14.60 -4.75
CA TYR A 64 -13.33 15.72 -3.83
C TYR A 64 -12.07 15.60 -3.01
N ASN A 65 -11.27 16.66 -3.01
CA ASN A 65 -10.14 16.76 -2.10
C ASN A 65 -10.63 17.21 -0.74
N ALA A 66 -10.26 16.44 0.25
CA ALA A 66 -10.60 16.60 1.63
C ALA A 66 -9.36 16.38 2.49
N TYR A 67 -9.45 16.72 3.76
CA TYR A 67 -8.43 16.42 4.74
C TYR A 67 -9.07 16.17 6.09
N THR A 68 -8.39 15.46 6.97
CA THR A 68 -8.72 15.47 8.40
C THR A 68 -7.83 16.44 9.15
N ASN A 69 -8.32 17.05 10.21
CA ASN A 69 -7.49 17.83 11.13
C ASN A 69 -6.88 16.93 12.23
N GLU A 70 -6.21 17.55 13.20
CA GLU A 70 -5.65 16.92 14.40
C GLU A 70 -6.66 16.22 15.33
N ASN A 71 -7.96 16.42 15.12
CA ASN A 71 -9.05 15.78 15.86
C ASN A 71 -9.83 14.81 14.96
N SER A 72 -9.21 14.31 13.89
CA SER A 72 -9.80 13.42 12.88
C SER A 72 -11.09 13.93 12.23
N SER A 73 -11.36 15.24 12.32
CA SER A 73 -12.55 15.85 11.70
C SER A 73 -12.30 16.04 10.21
N LEU A 74 -13.18 15.49 9.37
CA LEU A 74 -13.09 15.49 7.91
C LEU A 74 -13.71 16.77 7.31
N PHE A 75 -12.97 17.40 6.41
CA PHE A 75 -13.38 18.63 5.72
C PHE A 75 -13.12 18.54 4.22
N ILE A 76 -14.08 18.97 3.39
CA ILE A 76 -13.87 19.14 1.94
C ILE A 76 -13.24 20.51 1.67
N VAL A 77 -12.16 20.53 0.88
CA VAL A 77 -11.42 21.74 0.54
C VAL A 77 -12.04 22.43 -0.69
N LYS A 78 -12.75 23.53 -0.48
CA LYS A 78 -13.43 24.29 -1.55
C LYS A 78 -12.48 24.93 -2.57
N ASN A 79 -11.27 25.31 -2.16
CA ASN A 79 -10.23 25.94 -3.01
C ASN A 79 -8.95 25.09 -3.04
N SER A 80 -9.08 23.77 -3.14
CA SER A 80 -7.93 22.88 -3.27
C SER A 80 -7.33 22.96 -4.66
N VAL A 81 -6.08 22.51 -4.78
CA VAL A 81 -5.53 22.06 -6.06
C VAL A 81 -6.52 21.06 -6.64
N LYS A 82 -7.06 21.33 -7.83
CA LYS A 82 -7.91 20.37 -8.51
C LYS A 82 -7.01 19.26 -9.03
N LEU A 83 -7.26 18.03 -8.59
CA LEU A 83 -6.62 16.87 -9.17
C LEU A 83 -7.29 16.58 -10.52
N ASP A 84 -6.48 16.28 -11.52
CA ASP A 84 -6.99 15.82 -12.80
C ASP A 84 -7.44 14.38 -12.64
N PHE A 85 -8.67 14.08 -13.05
CA PHE A 85 -9.22 12.73 -12.93
C PHE A 85 -10.17 12.40 -14.08
N ARG A 86 -10.36 11.11 -14.30
CA ARG A 86 -11.32 10.57 -15.26
C ARG A 86 -11.87 9.25 -14.76
N VAL A 87 -13.18 9.08 -14.89
CA VAL A 87 -13.81 7.77 -14.75
C VAL A 87 -13.54 7.00 -16.05
N LEU A 88 -12.80 5.90 -15.95
CA LEU A 88 -12.38 5.06 -17.07
C LEU A 88 -13.46 4.06 -17.45
N ASN A 89 -14.12 3.46 -16.45
CA ASN A 89 -15.16 2.46 -16.65
C ASN A 89 -16.12 2.44 -15.47
N VAL A 90 -17.38 2.07 -15.74
CA VAL A 90 -18.43 1.83 -14.75
C VAL A 90 -19.18 0.55 -15.11
N VAL A 91 -19.15 -0.44 -14.23
CA VAL A 91 -19.86 -1.71 -14.42
C VAL A 91 -20.85 -1.90 -13.27
N SER A 92 -22.13 -2.11 -13.60
CA SER A 92 -23.13 -2.43 -12.58
C SER A 92 -23.02 -3.91 -12.21
N ALA A 93 -22.88 -4.21 -10.91
CA ALA A 93 -22.85 -5.59 -10.43
C ALA A 93 -24.18 -6.29 -10.73
N ARG A 94 -24.15 -7.63 -10.86
CA ARG A 94 -25.30 -8.46 -11.27
C ARG A 94 -26.58 -8.21 -10.47
N ASN A 95 -26.48 -7.79 -9.20
CA ASN A 95 -27.62 -7.54 -8.32
C ASN A 95 -28.10 -6.06 -8.28
N ARG A 96 -27.49 -5.15 -9.06
CA ARG A 96 -27.74 -3.69 -9.11
C ARG A 96 -27.59 -2.94 -7.78
N ARG A 97 -27.08 -3.57 -6.72
CA ARG A 97 -26.83 -2.94 -5.41
C ARG A 97 -25.42 -2.39 -5.26
N LYS A 98 -24.49 -2.90 -6.07
CA LYS A 98 -23.10 -2.44 -6.13
C LYS A 98 -22.77 -1.95 -7.54
N LYS A 99 -21.83 -1.01 -7.63
CA LYS A 99 -21.21 -0.54 -8.87
C LYS A 99 -19.71 -0.62 -8.74
N GLU A 100 -19.07 -1.13 -9.78
CA GLU A 100 -17.63 -1.18 -9.93
C GLU A 100 -17.20 0.03 -10.76
N TYR A 101 -16.22 0.78 -10.25
CA TYR A 101 -15.64 1.94 -10.90
C TYR A 101 -14.16 1.72 -11.14
N SER A 102 -13.68 2.08 -12.31
CA SER A 102 -12.24 2.27 -12.59
C SER A 102 -11.98 3.75 -12.75
N ILE A 103 -11.16 4.33 -11.88
CA ILE A 103 -10.93 5.77 -11.79
C ILE A 103 -9.45 6.04 -12.03
N GLY A 104 -9.12 6.86 -13.02
CA GLY A 104 -7.78 7.39 -13.24
C GLY A 104 -7.62 8.74 -12.55
N ILE A 105 -6.65 8.89 -11.65
CA ILE A 105 -6.36 10.13 -10.92
C ILE A 105 -4.90 10.49 -11.16
N ILE A 106 -4.64 11.69 -11.66
CA ILE A 106 -3.30 12.25 -11.81
C ILE A 106 -3.04 13.16 -10.63
N ARG A 107 -1.96 12.89 -9.89
CA ARG A 107 -1.61 13.63 -8.68
C ARG A 107 -0.13 14.01 -8.73
N PRO A 108 0.21 15.30 -8.54
CA PRO A 108 1.61 15.69 -8.36
C PRO A 108 2.17 15.11 -7.06
N LEU A 109 3.48 14.88 -6.99
CA LEU A 109 4.15 14.38 -5.77
C LEU A 109 3.98 15.38 -4.62
N ASP A 110 4.20 16.65 -4.92
CA ASP A 110 3.89 17.79 -4.06
C ASP A 110 2.82 18.66 -4.73
N THR A 111 1.73 18.91 -4.01
CA THR A 111 0.66 19.81 -4.47
C THR A 111 0.96 21.29 -4.21
N CYS A 112 2.12 21.60 -3.61
CA CYS A 112 2.56 22.94 -3.22
C CYS A 112 1.52 23.66 -2.35
N ASN A 113 0.81 22.90 -1.52
CA ASN A 113 -0.26 23.42 -0.68
C ASN A 113 0.36 24.27 0.45
N ARG A 114 0.16 25.60 0.39
CA ARG A 114 0.70 26.53 1.40
C ARG A 114 0.22 26.25 2.83
N GLN A 115 -0.92 25.59 3.00
CA GLN A 115 -1.47 25.23 4.30
C GLN A 115 -0.95 23.86 4.79
N GLN A 116 -0.09 23.18 4.01
CA GLN A 116 0.52 21.89 4.33
C GLN A 116 -0.50 20.80 4.71
N ARG A 117 -1.70 20.86 4.12
CA ARG A 117 -2.80 19.90 4.40
C ARG A 117 -2.73 18.65 3.54
N ASN A 118 -2.02 18.74 2.44
CA ASN A 118 -1.91 17.66 1.48
C ASN A 118 -0.60 16.91 1.75
N TYR A 119 -0.65 15.60 1.58
CA TYR A 119 0.50 14.73 1.79
C TYR A 119 1.57 15.03 0.72
N ILE A 120 2.84 14.97 1.10
CA ILE A 120 3.94 15.06 0.13
C ILE A 120 4.42 13.63 -0.11
N ILE A 121 4.35 13.17 -1.35
CA ILE A 121 4.84 11.84 -1.71
C ILE A 121 6.36 11.92 -1.84
N ASP A 122 7.06 11.14 -1.02
CA ASP A 122 8.50 11.02 -1.01
C ASP A 122 8.96 9.57 -1.20
N SER A 123 10.27 9.32 -1.03
CA SER A 123 10.88 8.00 -1.22
C SER A 123 10.57 7.00 -0.10
N GLY A 124 9.93 7.45 0.98
CA GLY A 124 9.61 6.65 2.16
C GLY A 124 8.37 5.77 1.98
N THR A 125 7.95 5.20 3.11
CA THR A 125 6.73 4.40 3.19
C THR A 125 5.51 5.31 3.27
N THR A 126 4.58 5.15 2.33
CA THR A 126 3.27 5.77 2.38
C THR A 126 2.25 4.82 3.02
N HIS A 127 1.47 5.35 3.94
CA HIS A 127 0.34 4.69 4.57
C HIS A 127 -0.92 5.09 3.78
N LEU A 128 -1.45 4.15 2.99
CA LEU A 128 -2.69 4.34 2.26
C LEU A 128 -3.84 3.82 3.09
N LEU A 129 -4.85 4.66 3.32
CA LEU A 129 -6.11 4.22 3.91
C LEU A 129 -7.19 4.20 2.84
N THR A 130 -7.87 3.07 2.68
CA THR A 130 -9.04 2.96 1.80
C THR A 130 -10.26 2.55 2.57
N GLY A 131 -11.42 3.11 2.24
CA GLY A 131 -12.67 2.73 2.85
C GLY A 131 -13.87 3.32 2.14
N SER A 132 -14.99 3.38 2.85
CA SER A 132 -16.23 3.96 2.32
C SER A 132 -16.96 4.78 3.36
N MET A 133 -17.77 5.72 2.91
CA MET A 133 -18.58 6.56 3.78
C MET A 133 -20.00 6.63 3.24
N ALA A 134 -20.99 6.61 4.13
CA ALA A 134 -22.39 6.76 3.75
C ALA A 134 -22.63 8.14 3.10
N HIS A 135 -23.48 8.17 2.08
CA HIS A 135 -23.83 9.37 1.33
C HIS A 135 -24.38 10.48 2.24
N ASP A 136 -25.15 10.14 3.28
CA ASP A 136 -25.65 11.12 4.25
C ASP A 136 -24.52 11.86 5.00
N ASP A 137 -23.43 11.17 5.33
CA ASP A 137 -22.28 11.81 5.95
C ASP A 137 -21.49 12.65 4.94
N PHE A 138 -21.40 12.20 3.69
CA PHE A 138 -20.84 12.99 2.58
C PHE A 138 -21.62 14.29 2.34
N GLU A 139 -22.94 14.26 2.35
CA GLU A 139 -23.77 15.46 2.17
C GLU A 139 -23.65 16.43 3.35
N LYS A 140 -23.50 15.92 4.59
CA LYS A 140 -23.21 16.76 5.76
C LYS A 140 -21.89 17.53 5.59
N ILE A 141 -20.82 16.86 5.16
CA ILE A 141 -19.52 17.54 4.95
C ILE A 141 -19.56 18.52 3.77
N LYS A 142 -20.30 18.23 2.70
CA LYS A 142 -20.55 19.18 1.60
C LYS A 142 -21.25 20.46 2.08
N GLN A 143 -22.20 20.32 3.01
CA GLN A 143 -22.90 21.43 3.65
C GLN A 143 -22.03 22.21 4.66
N GLY A 144 -20.77 21.82 4.85
CA GLY A 144 -19.83 22.46 5.76
C GLY A 144 -19.96 22.00 7.22
N LYS A 145 -20.67 20.90 7.48
CA LYS A 145 -20.67 20.27 8.81
C LYS A 145 -19.42 19.42 8.97
N SER A 146 -18.86 19.37 10.17
CA SER A 146 -17.76 18.45 10.48
C SER A 146 -18.30 17.05 10.74
N ILE A 147 -17.63 16.04 10.19
CA ILE A 147 -17.84 14.63 10.52
C ILE A 147 -16.50 14.05 10.96
N MET A 148 -16.46 13.36 12.09
CA MET A 148 -15.25 12.63 12.46
C MET A 148 -15.05 11.42 11.55
N MET A 149 -13.84 11.29 11.03
CA MET A 149 -13.38 10.08 10.37
C MET A 149 -13.25 8.99 11.42
N ASN A 150 -13.83 7.83 11.14
CA ASN A 150 -13.92 6.73 12.10
C ASN A 150 -13.59 5.42 11.39
N VAL A 151 -12.55 4.74 11.87
CA VAL A 151 -11.98 3.54 11.23
C VAL A 151 -13.05 2.45 11.05
N GLU A 152 -13.82 2.15 12.10
CA GLU A 152 -14.85 1.09 12.05
C GLU A 152 -16.03 1.48 11.15
N ARG A 153 -16.63 2.65 11.36
CA ARG A 153 -17.82 3.10 10.62
C ARG A 153 -17.53 3.30 9.13
N MET A 154 -16.32 3.74 8.80
CA MET A 154 -15.90 3.96 7.42
C MET A 154 -15.13 2.78 6.81
N ASN A 155 -14.98 1.68 7.56
CA ASN A 155 -14.23 0.50 7.15
C ASN A 155 -12.86 0.85 6.56
N LEU A 156 -12.09 1.69 7.25
CA LEU A 156 -10.78 2.11 6.77
C LEU A 156 -9.78 0.96 6.90
N ILE A 157 -9.14 0.63 5.80
CA ILE A 157 -8.12 -0.40 5.69
C ILE A 157 -6.79 0.29 5.41
N LEU A 158 -5.79 0.04 6.26
CA LEU A 158 -4.43 0.54 6.08
C LEU A 158 -3.62 -0.44 5.23
N GLN A 159 -2.95 0.10 4.21
CA GLN A 159 -1.93 -0.59 3.44
C GLN A 159 -0.66 0.26 3.39
N ARG A 160 0.48 -0.35 3.74
CA ARG A 160 1.80 0.29 3.60
C ARG A 160 2.37 -0.03 2.24
N VAL A 161 2.77 1.00 1.50
CA VAL A 161 3.36 0.88 0.17
C VAL A 161 4.51 1.87 0.00
N GLN A 162 5.41 1.59 -0.93
CA GLN A 162 6.33 2.60 -1.45
C GLN A 162 5.77 3.08 -2.79
N LEU A 163 5.30 4.34 -2.83
CA LEU A 163 4.72 4.91 -4.05
C LEU A 163 5.79 5.19 -5.09
N LEU A 164 6.92 5.77 -4.69
CA LEU A 164 8.05 6.03 -5.58
C LEU A 164 8.89 4.76 -5.72
N LYS A 165 8.64 4.02 -6.81
CA LYS A 165 9.44 2.85 -7.16
C LYS A 165 10.61 3.24 -8.04
N SER A 166 11.69 2.48 -7.94
CA SER A 166 12.78 2.52 -8.92
C SER A 166 12.21 2.24 -10.32
N GLN A 167 12.62 3.06 -11.30
CA GLN A 167 12.27 2.89 -12.71
C GLN A 167 13.28 2.00 -13.45
N VAL A 168 14.16 1.31 -12.71
CA VAL A 168 15.08 0.35 -13.29
C VAL A 168 14.29 -0.91 -13.64
N ASP A 169 14.25 -1.24 -14.92
CA ASP A 169 13.75 -2.53 -15.41
C ASP A 169 14.59 -3.65 -14.78
N SER A 170 14.05 -4.30 -13.75
CA SER A 170 14.61 -5.55 -13.26
C SER A 170 14.13 -6.65 -14.22
N ASN A 171 15.03 -7.15 -15.07
CA ASN A 171 14.76 -8.39 -15.79
C ASN A 171 14.53 -9.49 -14.75
N PRO A 172 13.33 -10.09 -14.68
CA PRO A 172 13.07 -11.14 -13.71
C PRO A 172 14.00 -12.32 -13.99
N ILE A 173 14.76 -12.73 -12.97
CA ILE A 173 15.59 -13.94 -13.00
C ILE A 173 14.62 -15.13 -12.89
N PRO A 174 14.55 -16.02 -13.89
CA PRO A 174 13.63 -17.17 -13.86
C PRO A 174 13.82 -18.04 -12.61
N ASP A 175 12.74 -18.54 -12.02
CA ASP A 175 12.81 -19.44 -10.86
C ASP A 175 13.43 -20.82 -11.21
N GLU A 176 13.55 -21.12 -12.50
CA GLU A 176 14.23 -22.30 -13.04
C GLU A 176 15.76 -22.20 -12.96
N ASP A 177 16.30 -21.02 -12.66
CA ASP A 177 17.73 -20.85 -12.44
C ASP A 177 18.19 -21.65 -11.20
N PRO A 178 19.44 -22.16 -11.19
CA PRO A 178 19.97 -22.90 -10.06
C PRO A 178 19.93 -22.05 -8.77
N HIS A 179 19.10 -22.47 -7.80
CA HIS A 179 18.99 -21.85 -6.48
C HIS A 179 19.42 -22.81 -5.38
N LEU A 180 19.63 -22.28 -4.18
CA LEU A 180 20.01 -23.03 -3.00
C LEU A 180 19.16 -22.56 -1.81
N ASP A 181 18.41 -23.48 -1.23
CA ASP A 181 17.52 -23.19 -0.11
C ASP A 181 18.20 -23.48 1.23
N PHE A 182 18.19 -22.49 2.12
CA PHE A 182 18.68 -22.60 3.49
C PHE A 182 17.51 -22.67 4.45
N LEU A 183 16.95 -23.87 4.63
CA LEU A 183 15.76 -24.09 5.45
C LEU A 183 16.14 -24.66 6.82
N ASN A 184 15.60 -24.07 7.89
CA ASN A 184 15.62 -24.72 9.19
C ASN A 184 14.80 -26.02 9.12
N GLY A 185 15.20 -27.03 9.90
CA GLY A 185 14.33 -28.19 10.14
C GLY A 185 13.03 -27.80 10.84
N ASN A 186 12.13 -28.75 11.08
CA ASN A 186 10.91 -28.51 11.86
C ASN A 186 11.26 -28.15 13.32
N VAL A 187 11.48 -26.86 13.58
CA VAL A 187 11.86 -26.32 14.88
C VAL A 187 10.61 -26.16 15.74
N LEU A 188 10.64 -26.75 16.94
CA LEU A 188 9.67 -26.41 17.97
C LEU A 188 10.10 -25.10 18.64
N ILE A 189 9.38 -24.03 18.37
CA ILE A 189 9.67 -22.70 18.94
C ILE A 189 9.41 -22.74 20.45
N PRO A 190 10.40 -22.39 21.30
CA PRO A 190 10.22 -22.35 22.74
C PRO A 190 9.11 -21.39 23.17
N ASN A 191 8.38 -21.74 24.22
CA ASN A 191 7.33 -20.89 24.80
C ASN A 191 7.93 -19.78 25.69
N VAL A 192 8.72 -18.90 25.07
CA VAL A 192 9.30 -17.69 25.67
C VAL A 192 9.08 -16.52 24.71
N GLU A 193 9.18 -15.29 25.23
CA GLU A 193 8.81 -14.07 24.49
C GLU A 193 9.61 -13.86 23.20
N THR A 194 10.91 -14.19 23.19
CA THR A 194 11.76 -14.03 22.01
C THR A 194 12.74 -15.19 21.92
N THR A 195 12.82 -15.79 20.73
CA THR A 195 13.78 -16.86 20.43
C THR A 195 14.64 -16.45 19.24
N TYR A 196 15.95 -16.49 19.44
CA TYR A 196 16.92 -16.45 18.34
C TYR A 196 17.33 -17.89 18.03
N TRP A 197 17.22 -18.30 16.76
CA TRP A 197 17.50 -19.66 16.34
C TRP A 197 18.61 -19.70 15.30
N CYS A 198 19.67 -20.46 15.58
CA CYS A 198 20.83 -20.59 14.70
C CYS A 198 20.93 -22.01 14.14
N THR A 199 21.06 -22.11 12.82
CA THR A 199 21.34 -23.37 12.12
C THR A 199 22.57 -23.19 11.25
N ARG A 200 23.47 -24.17 11.27
CA ARG A 200 24.64 -24.20 10.40
C ARG A 200 24.30 -24.98 9.14
N PHE A 201 24.63 -24.40 7.99
CA PHE A 201 24.50 -25.05 6.69
C PHE A 201 25.89 -25.25 6.08
N GLU A 202 26.06 -26.34 5.35
CA GLU A 202 27.24 -26.58 4.52
C GLU A 202 26.84 -26.39 3.05
N LEU A 203 27.69 -25.72 2.27
CA LEU A 203 27.45 -25.56 0.85
C LEU A 203 27.68 -26.88 0.12
N PRO A 204 26.86 -27.23 -0.89
CA PRO A 204 27.10 -28.42 -1.69
C PRO A 204 28.48 -28.38 -2.35
N ALA A 205 29.19 -29.51 -2.38
CA ALA A 205 30.55 -29.61 -2.94
C ALA A 205 30.68 -28.98 -4.34
N LYS A 206 29.70 -29.23 -5.21
CA LYS A 206 29.65 -28.67 -6.58
C LYS A 206 29.63 -27.14 -6.63
N ILE A 207 29.02 -26.49 -5.65
CA ILE A 207 28.99 -25.01 -5.55
C ILE A 207 30.33 -24.49 -5.04
N MET A 208 31.06 -25.28 -4.24
CA MET A 208 32.37 -24.90 -3.73
C MET A 208 33.50 -25.02 -4.76
N GLU A 209 33.27 -25.64 -5.92
CA GLU A 209 34.29 -25.83 -6.97
C GLU A 209 34.73 -24.52 -7.63
N LYS A 210 33.92 -23.47 -7.57
CA LYS A 210 34.23 -22.14 -8.13
C LYS A 210 33.50 -21.03 -7.39
N SER A 211 33.91 -19.79 -7.60
CA SER A 211 33.19 -18.63 -7.07
C SER A 211 31.87 -18.40 -7.81
N HIS A 212 30.84 -18.01 -7.05
CA HIS A 212 29.50 -17.70 -7.55
C HIS A 212 29.08 -16.32 -7.05
N HIS A 213 28.26 -15.62 -7.84
CA HIS A 213 27.58 -14.40 -7.41
C HIS A 213 26.12 -14.73 -7.09
N ILE A 214 25.65 -14.31 -5.92
CA ILE A 214 24.24 -14.35 -5.56
C ILE A 214 23.61 -13.09 -6.18
N ILE A 215 22.76 -13.28 -7.18
CA ILE A 215 22.11 -12.19 -7.93
C ILE A 215 20.66 -11.92 -7.48
N ARG A 216 20.09 -12.83 -6.67
CA ARG A 216 18.75 -12.76 -6.10
C ARG A 216 18.73 -13.56 -4.79
N PHE A 217 17.94 -13.11 -3.83
CA PHE A 217 17.60 -13.86 -2.63
C PHE A 217 16.14 -13.58 -2.28
N ASP A 218 15.45 -14.58 -1.74
CA ASP A 218 14.05 -14.49 -1.33
C ASP A 218 13.86 -15.13 0.05
N GLY A 219 12.86 -14.66 0.79
CA GLY A 219 12.49 -15.25 2.07
C GLY A 219 11.54 -16.44 1.88
N ILE A 220 11.87 -17.58 2.49
CA ILE A 220 11.01 -18.77 2.48
C ILE A 220 10.48 -18.99 3.90
N VAL A 221 9.20 -18.67 4.13
CA VAL A 221 8.52 -18.85 5.43
C VAL A 221 7.37 -19.83 5.25
N SER A 222 7.31 -20.85 6.11
CA SER A 222 6.20 -21.82 6.06
C SER A 222 4.89 -21.15 6.51
N PRO A 223 3.72 -21.56 5.97
CA PRO A 223 2.43 -21.02 6.43
C PRO A 223 2.18 -21.18 7.93
N GLN A 224 2.73 -22.24 8.54
CA GLN A 224 2.62 -22.49 9.99
C GLN A 224 3.46 -21.52 10.83
N SER A 225 4.43 -20.84 10.23
CA SER A 225 5.31 -19.86 10.87
C SER A 225 4.92 -18.42 10.52
N ASP A 226 3.85 -18.22 9.75
CA ASP A 226 3.37 -16.89 9.39
C ASP A 226 2.98 -16.09 10.63
N GLY A 227 3.37 -14.81 10.66
CA GLY A 227 3.24 -13.93 11.83
C GLY A 227 4.21 -14.20 12.99
N VAL A 228 4.98 -15.29 12.98
CA VAL A 228 5.96 -15.62 14.03
C VAL A 228 7.39 -15.24 13.65
N VAL A 229 7.78 -15.48 12.38
CA VAL A 229 9.11 -15.12 11.88
C VAL A 229 9.10 -13.67 11.40
N HIS A 230 9.84 -12.79 12.07
CA HIS A 230 9.91 -11.36 11.71
C HIS A 230 11.21 -10.99 11.00
N HIS A 231 12.33 -11.63 11.35
CA HIS A 231 13.63 -11.43 10.70
C HIS A 231 14.30 -12.78 10.39
N MET A 232 15.04 -12.83 9.27
CA MET A 232 15.90 -13.93 8.87
C MET A 232 17.20 -13.34 8.34
N GLU A 233 18.33 -13.93 8.73
CA GLU A 233 19.65 -13.48 8.33
C GLU A 233 20.51 -14.69 7.98
N LEU A 234 21.26 -14.59 6.88
CA LEU A 234 22.20 -15.62 6.44
C LEU A 234 23.61 -15.04 6.53
N PHE A 235 24.47 -15.71 7.30
CA PHE A 235 25.85 -15.30 7.51
C PHE A 235 26.82 -16.33 6.95
N HIS A 236 27.95 -15.83 6.44
CA HIS A 236 29.11 -16.67 6.16
C HIS A 236 30.03 -16.67 7.37
N CYS A 237 30.38 -17.87 7.85
CA CYS A 237 31.38 -17.99 8.91
C CYS A 237 32.72 -17.39 8.47
N ASN A 238 33.48 -16.87 9.43
CA ASN A 238 34.80 -16.34 9.13
C ASN A 238 35.70 -17.48 8.67
N VAL A 239 36.20 -17.39 7.43
CA VAL A 239 37.27 -18.27 6.95
C VAL A 239 38.55 -17.61 7.36
N ALA A 240 39.42 -18.32 8.09
CA ALA A 240 40.76 -17.80 8.36
C ALA A 240 41.39 -17.41 7.00
N SER A 241 41.76 -16.14 6.88
CA SER A 241 42.45 -15.65 5.70
C SER A 241 43.86 -16.23 5.74
N ASP A 242 44.10 -17.31 4.99
CA ASP A 242 45.44 -17.85 4.77
C ASP A 242 46.21 -16.97 3.76
N PHE A 243 46.37 -15.68 4.09
CA PHE A 243 47.32 -14.77 3.45
C PHE A 243 48.59 -14.66 4.28
#